data_AF-A0A7W1SWG9-F1
#
_entry.id   AF-A0A7W1SWG9-F1
#
_cell.length_a   1.000
_cell.length_b   1.000
_cell.length_c   1.000
_cell.angle_alpha   90.00
_cell.angle_beta   90.00
_cell.angle_gamma   90.00
#
_symmetry.space_group_name_H-M   'P 1'
#
loop_
_entity.id
_entity.type
_entity.pdbx_description
1 polymer ?
#
loop_
_entity_poly.entity_id
_entity_poly.type
_entity_poly.pdbx_seq_one_letter_code
_entity_poly.pdbx_strand_id
1 'polypeptide(L)'
;MRAKIIGGQQLAGLLIITQHGNGVPQMGILYDLAKRFLTTEPAMLKAVSAAWLGAGSPSGGSRSPSQGQPEAAPRGGVEPLFPATGGDRSAVINLPHGWQVTSVAGGSIFALGNHGEMLGLQAAYQQIIDPRYPQAQQLMNEPTATRGPKVVCALGGDLFQDYVCAFNQVRRNNGKSSGTFNVTSVQPQQGPGQIRPIVALFTLDLNDGMGPRNGSVRLDLMGAPGPTWALGFSMSNIPRKYADAEALTLKAVVASYRRNEGVISSENAAVMDRIRQQGIRNQKQADAINQRREDNKQAFEGHMQSLNQNSNDFDQHMGNIDWQSKITQDYILDRSVVKDTDFDGTATVGNKFADALVKANPNRFEIVQNSDLIRGRDY
;
A
#
# COMPACT_ATOMS: atom_id res chain seq x y z
N MET A 1 -45.89 9.07 16.55
CA MET A 1 -45.51 8.51 17.86
C MET A 1 -46.52 7.43 18.24
N ARG A 2 -46.14 6.14 18.17
CA ARG A 2 -46.77 5.00 18.87
C ARG A 2 -45.70 3.90 18.95
N ALA A 3 -45.00 3.83 20.09
CA ALA A 3 -44.08 2.74 20.39
C ALA A 3 -44.87 1.42 20.39
N LYS A 4 -44.28 0.33 19.89
CA LYS A 4 -44.95 -0.97 19.85
C LYS A 4 -45.10 -1.49 21.28
N ILE A 5 -46.35 -1.64 21.70
CA ILE A 5 -46.73 -2.04 23.05
C ILE A 5 -47.00 -3.55 23.03
N ILE A 6 -46.26 -4.34 23.81
CA ILE A 6 -46.67 -5.71 24.18
C ILE A 6 -47.16 -5.63 25.63
N GLY A 7 -48.45 -5.83 25.86
CA GLY A 7 -49.04 -5.85 27.22
C GLY A 7 -48.93 -4.53 28.02
N GLY A 8 -48.95 -3.37 27.36
CA GLY A 8 -48.86 -2.06 28.02
C GLY A 8 -47.44 -1.48 28.21
N GLN A 9 -46.38 -2.17 27.78
CA GLN A 9 -45.00 -1.80 28.09
C GLN A 9 -44.13 -1.57 26.83
N GLN A 10 -43.24 -0.58 26.90
CA GLN A 10 -42.27 -0.25 25.85
C GLN A 10 -41.20 -1.34 25.75
N LEU A 11 -40.74 -1.65 24.53
CA LEU A 11 -39.64 -2.59 24.25
C LEU A 11 -38.36 -1.83 23.94
N ALA A 12 -37.19 -2.39 24.24
CA ALA A 12 -35.88 -2.00 23.73
C ALA A 12 -35.23 -3.15 22.93
N GLY A 13 -34.39 -2.86 21.91
CA GLY A 13 -33.78 -3.89 21.06
C GLY A 13 -32.38 -3.60 20.50
N LEU A 14 -31.66 -4.68 20.12
CA LEU A 14 -30.32 -4.68 19.55
C LEU A 14 -30.23 -5.66 18.37
N LEU A 15 -29.74 -5.20 17.21
CA LEU A 15 -29.45 -6.03 16.05
C LEU A 15 -27.97 -6.42 16.01
N ILE A 16 -27.70 -7.70 15.82
CA ILE A 16 -26.35 -8.26 15.73
C ILE A 16 -26.20 -8.92 14.35
N ILE A 17 -25.11 -8.59 13.65
CA ILE A 17 -24.81 -9.10 12.30
C ILE A 17 -23.50 -9.91 12.35
N THR A 18 -23.50 -11.10 11.74
CA THR A 18 -22.33 -11.97 11.61
C THR A 18 -22.26 -12.56 10.20
N GLN A 19 -21.09 -12.94 9.71
CA GLN A 19 -20.95 -13.59 8.40
C GLN A 19 -19.62 -14.33 8.30
N HIS A 20 -19.62 -15.66 8.21
CA HIS A 20 -18.38 -16.42 8.03
C HIS A 20 -17.94 -16.46 6.56
N GLY A 21 -16.75 -15.93 6.27
CA GLY A 21 -16.17 -15.90 4.92
C GLY A 21 -17.10 -15.30 3.86
N ASN A 22 -17.19 -15.95 2.71
CA ASN A 22 -18.09 -15.57 1.60
C ASN A 22 -19.55 -16.03 1.80
N GLY A 23 -19.95 -16.46 3.01
CA GLY A 23 -21.31 -16.90 3.31
C GLY A 23 -22.34 -15.77 3.36
N VAL A 24 -23.62 -16.11 3.48
CA VAL A 24 -24.70 -15.11 3.69
C VAL A 24 -24.59 -14.53 5.10
N PRO A 25 -24.73 -13.20 5.31
CA PRO A 25 -24.74 -12.64 6.65
C PRO A 25 -25.89 -13.21 7.49
N GLN A 26 -25.55 -13.76 8.64
CA GLN A 26 -26.45 -14.24 9.67
C GLN A 26 -26.74 -13.12 10.67
N MET A 27 -27.95 -13.09 11.22
CA MET A 27 -28.36 -12.02 12.14
C MET A 27 -29.16 -12.53 13.32
N GLY A 28 -29.07 -11.78 14.42
CA GLY A 28 -29.81 -12.00 15.65
C GLY A 28 -30.38 -10.67 16.12
N ILE A 29 -31.62 -10.67 16.59
CA ILE A 29 -32.19 -9.51 17.30
C ILE A 29 -32.36 -9.93 18.75
N LEU A 30 -31.87 -9.08 19.66
CA LEU A 30 -32.28 -9.10 21.06
C LEU A 30 -33.36 -8.06 21.23
N TYR A 31 -34.45 -8.41 21.91
CA TYR A 31 -35.43 -7.42 22.33
C TYR A 31 -36.08 -7.88 23.63
N ASP A 32 -36.37 -6.93 24.51
CA ASP A 32 -37.12 -7.11 25.75
C ASP A 32 -37.81 -5.79 26.10
N LEU A 33 -38.54 -5.72 27.19
CA LEU A 33 -39.14 -4.50 27.71
C LEU A 33 -38.05 -3.47 28.02
N ALA A 34 -38.21 -2.21 27.61
CA ALA A 34 -37.23 -1.14 27.73
C ALA A 34 -36.70 -0.97 29.17
N LYS A 35 -37.57 -1.15 30.18
CA LYS A 35 -37.20 -1.10 31.61
C LYS A 35 -36.33 -2.29 32.07
N ARG A 36 -36.38 -3.41 31.34
CA ARG A 36 -35.66 -4.65 31.65
C ARG A 36 -34.51 -4.93 30.70
N PHE A 37 -34.50 -4.29 29.53
CA PHE A 37 -33.55 -4.61 28.47
C PHE A 37 -32.12 -4.46 28.93
N LEU A 38 -31.76 -3.39 29.65
CA LEU A 38 -30.39 -3.22 30.16
C LEU A 38 -29.97 -4.31 31.15
N THR A 39 -30.93 -4.94 31.85
CA THR A 39 -30.63 -6.03 32.79
C THR A 39 -30.72 -7.41 32.15
N THR A 40 -31.53 -7.59 31.10
CA THR A 40 -31.70 -8.87 30.40
C THR A 40 -30.82 -9.01 29.16
N GLU A 41 -30.30 -7.90 28.62
CA GLU A 41 -29.40 -7.86 27.47
C GLU A 41 -28.20 -8.80 27.64
N PRO A 42 -27.46 -8.83 28.77
CA PRO A 42 -26.34 -9.77 28.94
C PRO A 42 -26.75 -11.26 28.81
N ALA A 43 -27.93 -11.63 29.28
CA ALA A 43 -28.43 -13.00 29.19
C ALA A 43 -28.90 -13.35 27.78
N MET A 44 -29.61 -12.43 27.11
CA MET A 44 -30.04 -12.59 25.72
C MET A 44 -28.83 -12.62 24.77
N LEU A 45 -27.80 -11.82 25.05
CA LEU A 45 -26.53 -11.83 24.36
C LEU A 45 -25.89 -13.21 24.41
N LYS A 46 -25.73 -13.76 25.62
CA LYS A 46 -25.17 -15.10 25.84
C LYS A 46 -25.96 -16.18 25.09
N ALA A 47 -27.28 -16.07 25.03
CA ALA A 47 -28.15 -16.99 24.30
C ALA A 47 -27.92 -16.91 22.78
N VAL A 48 -27.82 -15.70 22.22
CA VAL A 48 -27.50 -15.54 20.79
C VAL A 48 -26.08 -16.00 20.46
N SER A 49 -25.11 -15.76 21.35
CA SER A 49 -23.75 -16.31 21.19
C SER A 49 -23.76 -17.83 21.12
N ALA A 50 -24.48 -18.49 22.03
CA ALA A 50 -24.57 -19.94 22.09
C ALA A 50 -25.24 -20.50 20.82
N ALA A 51 -26.29 -19.85 20.33
CA ALA A 51 -26.96 -20.23 19.09
C ALA A 51 -26.03 -20.14 17.87
N TRP A 52 -25.10 -19.19 17.85
CA TRP A 52 -24.15 -19.03 16.75
C TRP A 52 -22.93 -19.94 16.84
N LEU A 53 -22.48 -20.28 18.04
CA LEU A 53 -21.43 -21.29 18.24
C LEU A 53 -21.90 -22.70 17.85
N GLY A 54 -23.21 -22.98 17.91
CA GLY A 54 -23.82 -24.25 17.50
C GLY A 54 -24.18 -24.36 16.01
N ALA A 55 -24.17 -23.26 15.24
CA ALA A 55 -24.64 -23.22 13.85
C ALA A 55 -23.56 -23.56 12.80
N GLY A 56 -22.51 -24.29 13.19
CA GLY A 56 -21.41 -24.68 12.31
C GLY A 56 -21.74 -25.89 11.43
N SER A 57 -22.31 -25.64 10.24
CA SER A 57 -22.20 -26.39 8.97
C SER A 57 -23.54 -26.43 8.21
N PRO A 58 -23.62 -26.00 6.93
CA PRO A 58 -24.84 -26.08 6.14
C PRO A 58 -24.99 -27.50 5.58
N SER A 59 -26.01 -28.25 6.03
CA SER A 59 -26.50 -29.39 5.26
C SER A 59 -27.55 -28.89 4.27
N GLY A 60 -27.31 -29.16 2.99
CA GLY A 60 -28.23 -28.87 1.91
C GLY A 60 -29.57 -29.56 2.15
N GLY A 61 -30.65 -28.80 1.99
CA GLY A 61 -32.02 -29.30 2.09
C GLY A 61 -32.90 -28.57 1.11
N SER A 62 -32.96 -29.08 -0.12
CA SER A 62 -33.98 -28.74 -1.11
C SER A 62 -35.37 -28.84 -0.49
N ARG A 63 -36.21 -27.81 -0.66
CA ARG A 63 -37.67 -27.96 -0.57
C ARG A 63 -38.36 -27.16 -1.66
N SER A 64 -39.05 -27.92 -2.51
CA SER A 64 -40.04 -27.50 -3.50
C SER A 64 -41.23 -26.76 -2.87
N PRO A 65 -42.00 -25.99 -3.66
CA PRO A 65 -43.01 -25.07 -3.17
C PRO A 65 -44.36 -25.77 -2.92
N SER A 66 -45.00 -25.50 -1.79
CA SER A 66 -46.41 -25.82 -1.57
C SER A 66 -47.24 -24.54 -1.58
N GLN A 67 -48.16 -24.46 -2.55
CA GLN A 67 -49.17 -23.41 -2.70
C GLN A 67 -50.24 -23.46 -1.59
N GLY A 68 -50.68 -22.27 -1.19
CA GLY A 68 -52.11 -21.96 -1.00
C GLY A 68 -52.69 -22.04 0.42
N GLN A 69 -52.85 -20.89 1.07
CA GLN A 69 -54.09 -20.44 1.76
C GLN A 69 -53.97 -18.97 2.22
N PRO A 70 -55.10 -18.25 2.41
CA PRO A 70 -55.22 -16.85 2.04
C PRO A 70 -54.83 -15.86 3.13
N GLU A 71 -54.48 -14.70 2.60
CA GLU A 71 -54.15 -13.41 3.20
C GLU A 71 -55.02 -13.03 4.42
N ALA A 72 -54.35 -12.89 5.57
CA ALA A 72 -54.87 -12.14 6.71
C ALA A 72 -54.22 -10.74 6.72
N ALA A 73 -55.07 -9.71 6.77
CA ALA A 73 -54.71 -8.30 6.71
C ALA A 73 -53.57 -7.88 7.67
N PRO A 74 -52.70 -6.92 7.28
CA PRO A 74 -51.39 -6.71 7.88
C PRO A 74 -51.46 -6.02 9.25
N ARG A 75 -51.00 -6.72 10.28
CA ARG A 75 -50.73 -6.17 11.61
C ARG A 75 -49.28 -5.66 11.67
N GLY A 76 -49.07 -4.36 11.41
CA GLY A 76 -47.83 -3.61 11.72
C GLY A 76 -46.52 -4.25 11.26
N GLY A 77 -46.32 -4.29 9.94
CA GLY A 77 -45.23 -4.99 9.25
C GLY A 77 -43.95 -4.19 9.05
N VAL A 78 -42.90 -4.91 8.65
CA VAL A 78 -41.64 -4.36 8.10
C VAL A 78 -41.96 -3.33 7.02
N GLU A 79 -41.28 -2.17 7.05
CA GLU A 79 -41.47 -1.15 6.01
C GLU A 79 -41.16 -1.75 4.62
N PRO A 80 -41.96 -1.47 3.58
CA PRO A 80 -41.67 -1.93 2.23
C PRO A 80 -40.24 -1.56 1.82
N LEU A 81 -39.49 -2.55 1.32
CA LEU A 81 -38.10 -2.38 0.93
C LEU A 81 -37.97 -2.37 -0.59
N PHE A 82 -37.12 -1.49 -1.10
CA PHE A 82 -36.85 -1.33 -2.53
C PHE A 82 -35.40 -1.62 -2.83
N PRO A 83 -35.10 -2.35 -3.92
CA PRO A 83 -33.72 -2.65 -4.29
C PRO A 83 -32.95 -1.35 -4.57
N ALA A 84 -31.81 -1.20 -3.90
CA ALA A 84 -30.92 -0.07 -4.01
C ALA A 84 -29.48 -0.55 -4.23
N THR A 85 -28.80 0.15 -5.13
CA THR A 85 -27.38 -0.04 -5.45
C THR A 85 -26.80 1.31 -5.88
N GLY A 86 -25.51 1.36 -6.15
CA GLY A 86 -24.78 2.54 -6.57
C GLY A 86 -23.43 2.14 -7.14
N GLY A 87 -22.58 3.12 -7.43
CA GLY A 87 -21.17 2.87 -7.81
C GLY A 87 -21.01 1.81 -8.91
N ASP A 88 -20.16 0.83 -8.63
CA ASP A 88 -19.82 -0.28 -9.52
C ASP A 88 -20.90 -1.38 -9.64
N ARG A 89 -22.00 -1.27 -8.88
CA ARG A 89 -23.10 -2.25 -8.84
C ARG A 89 -22.67 -3.65 -8.37
N SER A 90 -21.55 -3.75 -7.66
CA SER A 90 -21.03 -5.01 -7.11
C SER A 90 -21.85 -5.55 -5.94
N ALA A 91 -22.72 -4.72 -5.34
CA ALA A 91 -23.66 -5.12 -4.30
C ALA A 91 -25.02 -4.44 -4.45
N VAL A 92 -26.07 -5.14 -4.01
CA VAL A 92 -27.44 -4.63 -3.92
C VAL A 92 -27.98 -4.90 -2.53
N ILE A 93 -28.80 -3.99 -2.02
CA ILE A 93 -29.51 -4.12 -0.75
C ILE A 93 -30.90 -3.51 -0.90
N ASN A 94 -31.91 -4.10 -0.29
CA ASN A 94 -33.25 -3.50 -0.28
C ASN A 94 -33.36 -2.54 0.90
N LEU A 95 -33.70 -1.29 0.63
CA LEU A 95 -33.79 -0.21 1.62
C LEU A 95 -35.22 0.34 1.75
N PRO A 96 -35.60 0.84 2.93
CA PRO A 96 -36.85 1.57 3.11
C PRO A 96 -36.84 2.90 2.34
N HIS A 97 -37.99 3.54 2.21
CA HIS A 97 -38.07 4.80 1.50
C HIS A 97 -37.26 5.90 2.21
N GLY A 98 -36.51 6.69 1.46
CA GLY A 98 -35.69 7.81 1.97
C GLY A 98 -34.28 7.44 2.43
N TRP A 99 -34.00 6.16 2.70
CA TRP A 99 -32.65 5.70 2.95
C TRP A 99 -31.75 5.93 1.73
N GLN A 100 -30.49 6.30 1.98
CA GLN A 100 -29.54 6.67 0.94
C GLN A 100 -28.34 5.74 0.94
N VAL A 101 -28.04 5.14 -0.21
CA VAL A 101 -26.76 4.48 -0.46
C VAL A 101 -25.69 5.55 -0.67
N THR A 102 -24.64 5.52 0.14
CA THR A 102 -23.55 6.51 0.09
C THR A 102 -22.32 6.00 -0.65
N SER A 103 -22.14 4.68 -0.74
CA SER A 103 -21.05 4.07 -1.49
C SER A 103 -21.34 2.60 -1.81
N VAL A 104 -20.90 2.15 -2.99
CA VAL A 104 -20.83 0.74 -3.39
C VAL A 104 -19.52 0.53 -4.14
N ALA A 105 -18.70 -0.40 -3.67
CA ALA A 105 -17.42 -0.73 -4.29
C ALA A 105 -16.93 -2.14 -3.89
N GLY A 106 -16.53 -2.98 -4.85
CA GLY A 106 -15.87 -4.27 -4.59
C GLY A 106 -16.69 -5.25 -3.74
N GLY A 107 -18.01 -5.18 -3.83
CA GLY A 107 -18.97 -5.94 -3.03
C GLY A 107 -19.36 -5.27 -1.71
N SER A 108 -18.71 -4.17 -1.32
CA SER A 108 -19.09 -3.40 -0.13
C SER A 108 -20.25 -2.44 -0.42
N ILE A 109 -21.06 -2.14 0.59
CA ILE A 109 -22.13 -1.14 0.51
C ILE A 109 -22.26 -0.36 1.81
N PHE A 110 -22.42 0.96 1.69
CA PHE A 110 -22.75 1.85 2.80
C PHE A 110 -24.10 2.52 2.58
N ALA A 111 -24.90 2.60 3.63
CA ALA A 111 -26.20 3.28 3.60
C ALA A 111 -26.45 4.10 4.87
N LEU A 112 -27.22 5.17 4.72
CA LEU A 112 -27.69 6.04 5.79
C LEU A 112 -29.22 6.04 5.83
N GLY A 113 -29.79 5.89 7.02
CA GLY A 113 -31.22 6.01 7.25
C GLY A 113 -31.67 7.44 7.54
N ASN A 114 -32.98 7.66 7.40
CA ASN A 114 -33.62 8.97 7.58
C ASN A 114 -33.46 9.54 8.99
N HIS A 115 -33.24 8.67 9.97
CA HIS A 115 -33.17 8.99 11.38
C HIS A 115 -31.76 8.86 11.94
N GLY A 116 -30.74 8.79 11.06
CA GLY A 116 -29.33 8.73 11.43
C GLY A 116 -28.77 7.32 11.57
N GLU A 117 -29.54 6.29 11.20
CA GLU A 117 -29.06 4.92 11.09
C GLU A 117 -27.87 4.84 10.13
N MET A 118 -26.90 3.99 10.43
CA MET A 118 -25.77 3.75 9.55
C MET A 118 -25.58 2.26 9.35
N LEU A 119 -25.30 1.89 8.11
CA LEU A 119 -24.98 0.54 7.71
C LEU A 119 -23.73 0.54 6.83
N GLY A 120 -22.83 -0.39 7.09
CA GLY A 120 -21.69 -0.71 6.22
C GLY A 120 -21.53 -2.22 6.16
N LEU A 121 -21.69 -2.83 5.00
CA LEU A 121 -21.57 -4.28 4.82
C LEU A 121 -20.39 -4.62 3.93
N GLN A 122 -19.63 -5.64 4.33
CA GLN A 122 -18.46 -6.17 3.61
C GLN A 122 -17.44 -5.09 3.23
N ALA A 123 -17.30 -4.08 4.07
CA ALA A 123 -16.37 -2.99 3.87
C ALA A 123 -14.99 -3.33 4.43
N ALA A 124 -13.97 -2.56 4.03
CA ALA A 124 -12.63 -2.70 4.56
C ALA A 124 -11.96 -1.34 4.74
N TYR A 125 -11.22 -1.20 5.84
CA TYR A 125 -10.14 -0.23 5.94
C TYR A 125 -8.87 -0.88 5.43
N GLN A 126 -8.33 -0.36 4.32
CA GLN A 126 -7.12 -0.87 3.70
C GLN A 126 -5.95 0.09 3.92
N GLN A 127 -4.72 -0.42 3.76
CA GLN A 127 -3.48 0.37 3.87
C GLN A 127 -3.36 1.11 5.21
N ILE A 128 -3.83 0.50 6.30
CA ILE A 128 -3.65 1.04 7.63
C ILE A 128 -2.18 0.90 7.99
N ILE A 129 -1.52 2.01 8.27
CA ILE A 129 -0.08 2.03 8.58
C ILE A 129 0.10 1.66 10.05
N ASP A 130 0.89 0.62 10.30
CA ASP A 130 1.29 0.26 11.66
C ASP A 130 2.59 1.00 12.03
N PRO A 131 2.55 2.01 12.91
CA PRO A 131 3.70 2.85 13.23
C PRO A 131 4.83 2.10 13.94
N ARG A 132 4.61 0.85 14.37
CA ARG A 132 5.64 0.04 15.06
C ARG A 132 6.66 -0.56 14.09
N TYR A 133 6.37 -0.59 12.78
CA TYR A 133 7.32 -1.07 11.78
C TYR A 133 8.30 0.03 11.36
N PRO A 134 9.61 -0.25 11.22
CA PRO A 134 10.58 0.74 10.77
C PRO A 134 10.25 1.37 9.41
N GLN A 135 9.65 0.58 8.51
CA GLN A 135 9.24 1.00 7.17
C GLN A 135 8.02 1.95 7.19
N ALA A 136 7.28 2.01 8.32
CA ALA A 136 6.10 2.86 8.46
C ALA A 136 6.45 4.35 8.38
N GLN A 137 7.65 4.75 8.84
CA GLN A 137 8.07 6.15 8.80
C GLN A 137 8.18 6.68 7.37
N GLN A 138 8.68 5.85 6.45
CA GLN A 138 8.71 6.18 5.03
C GLN A 138 7.29 6.28 4.46
N LEU A 139 6.40 5.35 4.81
CA LEU A 139 5.00 5.38 4.36
C LEU A 139 4.23 6.59 4.91
N MET A 140 4.51 7.02 6.14
CA MET A 140 3.93 8.23 6.75
C MET A 140 4.49 9.50 6.14
N ASN A 141 5.77 9.53 5.79
CA ASN A 141 6.47 10.72 5.30
C ASN A 141 6.50 10.84 3.78
N GLU A 142 6.11 9.81 3.03
CA GLU A 142 6.03 9.91 1.57
C GLU A 142 5.12 11.09 1.18
N PRO A 143 5.57 11.95 0.24
CA PRO A 143 4.80 13.10 -0.23
C PRO A 143 3.59 12.63 -1.05
N THR A 144 2.52 12.27 -0.32
CA THR A 144 1.27 11.69 -0.82
C THR A 144 0.27 12.76 -1.23
N ALA A 145 0.64 13.65 -2.16
CA ALA A 145 -0.36 14.50 -2.80
C ALA A 145 -1.38 13.69 -3.63
N THR A 146 -1.07 12.43 -3.97
CA THR A 146 -1.87 11.59 -4.89
C THR A 146 -2.70 10.47 -4.23
N ARG A 147 -2.54 10.17 -2.93
CA ARG A 147 -3.23 9.01 -2.28
C ARG A 147 -4.20 9.36 -1.14
N GLY A 148 -4.47 10.64 -0.91
CA GLY A 148 -5.42 11.08 0.12
C GLY A 148 -4.92 10.90 1.55
N PRO A 149 -5.79 11.21 2.54
CA PRO A 149 -5.40 11.24 3.96
C PRO A 149 -5.18 9.82 4.53
N LYS A 150 -4.04 9.64 5.22
CA LYS A 150 -3.55 8.33 5.70
C LYS A 150 -4.27 7.87 6.98
N VAL A 151 -4.40 6.55 7.15
CA VAL A 151 -4.88 5.93 8.39
C VAL A 151 -3.69 5.30 9.11
N VAL A 152 -3.39 5.77 10.33
CA VAL A 152 -2.24 5.30 11.12
C VAL A 152 -2.74 4.72 12.43
N CYS A 153 -2.69 3.40 12.57
CA CYS A 153 -3.13 2.66 13.74
C CYS A 153 -2.26 1.40 13.89
N ALA A 154 -1.69 1.19 15.07
CA ALA A 154 -0.97 -0.04 15.38
C ALA A 154 -1.94 -1.22 15.50
N LEU A 155 -1.56 -2.39 15.00
CA LEU A 155 -2.37 -3.61 15.17
C LEU A 155 -2.17 -4.19 16.58
N GLY A 156 -3.04 -3.83 17.54
CA GLY A 156 -2.89 -4.19 18.95
C GLY A 156 -3.25 -5.64 19.29
N GLY A 157 -3.97 -6.34 18.40
CA GLY A 157 -4.48 -7.70 18.65
C GLY A 157 -5.88 -7.72 19.28
N ASP A 158 -6.34 -6.58 19.81
CA ASP A 158 -7.75 -6.32 20.09
C ASP A 158 -8.39 -5.64 18.87
N LEU A 159 -9.05 -6.45 18.04
CA LEU A 159 -9.67 -5.97 16.81
C LEU A 159 -10.69 -4.84 17.04
N PHE A 160 -11.36 -4.79 18.20
CA PHE A 160 -12.33 -3.73 18.46
C PHE A 160 -11.64 -2.40 18.72
N GLN A 161 -10.55 -2.38 19.48
CA GLN A 161 -9.74 -1.17 19.68
C GLN A 161 -9.09 -0.71 18.37
N ASP A 162 -8.59 -1.67 17.58
CA ASP A 162 -8.02 -1.43 16.27
C ASP A 162 -9.06 -0.80 15.31
N TYR A 163 -10.31 -1.29 15.34
CA TYR A 163 -11.45 -0.71 14.64
C TYR A 163 -11.75 0.72 15.08
N VAL A 164 -11.83 0.98 16.39
CA VAL A 164 -12.11 2.32 16.94
C VAL A 164 -11.05 3.32 16.49
N CYS A 165 -9.76 2.92 16.51
CA CYS A 165 -8.68 3.74 16.00
C CYS A 165 -8.88 4.09 14.52
N ALA A 166 -9.07 3.08 13.66
CA ALA A 166 -9.23 3.27 12.23
C ALA A 166 -10.47 4.13 11.90
N PHE A 167 -11.61 3.84 12.54
CA PHE A 167 -12.85 4.58 12.37
C PHE A 167 -12.68 6.06 12.74
N ASN A 168 -12.09 6.36 13.91
CA ASN A 168 -11.88 7.74 14.35
C ASN A 168 -10.82 8.48 13.55
N GLN A 169 -9.79 7.79 13.05
CA GLN A 169 -8.82 8.38 12.14
C GLN A 169 -9.49 8.76 10.80
N VAL A 170 -10.30 7.88 10.22
CA VAL A 170 -11.06 8.20 9.00
C VAL A 170 -12.04 9.35 9.23
N ARG A 171 -12.71 9.42 10.37
CA ARG A 171 -13.57 10.56 10.70
C ARG A 171 -12.80 11.87 10.76
N ARG A 172 -11.66 11.91 11.45
CA ARG A 172 -10.79 13.10 11.51
C ARG A 172 -10.28 13.50 10.13
N ASN A 173 -9.88 12.54 9.30
CA ASN A 173 -9.47 12.76 7.93
C ASN A 173 -10.58 13.40 7.07
N ASN A 174 -11.85 13.22 7.45
CA ASN A 174 -13.03 13.81 6.80
C ASN A 174 -13.60 15.03 7.56
N GLY A 175 -12.84 15.63 8.49
CA GLY A 175 -13.26 16.80 9.25
C GLY A 175 -14.37 16.56 10.27
N LYS A 176 -14.63 15.30 10.65
CA LYS A 176 -15.66 14.92 11.63
C LYS A 176 -15.05 14.72 13.02
N SER A 177 -15.81 15.02 14.06
CA SER A 177 -15.48 14.71 15.46
C SER A 177 -15.25 13.21 15.66
N SER A 178 -14.31 12.85 16.54
CA SER A 178 -14.14 11.45 16.96
C SER A 178 -15.42 10.94 17.64
N GLY A 179 -15.77 9.68 17.37
CA GLY A 179 -16.82 8.98 18.09
C GLY A 179 -16.30 8.37 19.39
N THR A 180 -17.17 8.32 20.39
CA THR A 180 -16.94 7.67 21.68
C THR A 180 -17.61 6.30 21.64
N PHE A 181 -16.82 5.24 21.84
CA PHE A 181 -17.29 3.86 21.82
C PHE A 181 -17.23 3.26 23.21
N ASN A 182 -18.31 2.61 23.65
CA ASN A 182 -18.27 1.73 24.82
C ASN A 182 -18.70 0.34 24.40
N VAL A 183 -17.78 -0.62 24.48
CA VAL A 183 -18.05 -2.00 24.15
C VAL A 183 -18.92 -2.64 25.23
N THR A 184 -19.96 -3.35 24.81
CA THR A 184 -20.87 -4.09 25.68
C THR A 184 -20.53 -5.58 25.69
N SER A 185 -20.18 -6.13 24.53
CA SER A 185 -19.87 -7.55 24.38
C SER A 185 -18.90 -7.76 23.22
N VAL A 186 -17.95 -8.68 23.38
CA VAL A 186 -17.07 -9.15 22.31
C VAL A 186 -17.12 -10.67 22.28
N GLN A 187 -17.37 -11.23 21.10
CA GLN A 187 -17.50 -12.66 20.90
C GLN A 187 -16.56 -13.11 19.78
N PRO A 188 -15.51 -13.89 20.12
CA PRO A 188 -14.66 -14.51 19.13
C PRO A 188 -15.48 -15.41 18.20
N GLN A 189 -15.15 -15.36 16.93
CA GLN A 189 -15.72 -16.20 15.88
C GLN A 189 -14.73 -17.29 15.51
N GLN A 190 -15.25 -18.40 14.96
CA GLN A 190 -14.38 -19.36 14.31
C GLN A 190 -13.78 -18.75 13.04
N GLY A 191 -12.45 -18.89 12.89
CA GLY A 191 -11.71 -18.41 11.74
C GLY A 191 -10.25 -18.89 11.76
N PRO A 192 -9.58 -18.94 10.60
CA PRO A 192 -8.16 -19.24 10.52
C PRO A 192 -7.33 -18.03 11.01
N GLY A 193 -6.28 -18.27 11.79
CA GLY A 193 -5.34 -17.22 12.21
C GLY A 193 -5.18 -17.06 13.72
N GLN A 194 -4.10 -16.36 14.11
CA GLN A 194 -3.77 -16.08 15.51
C GLN A 194 -4.69 -15.00 16.12
N ILE A 195 -5.03 -13.99 15.32
CA ILE A 195 -6.05 -12.99 15.65
C ILE A 195 -7.37 -13.47 15.06
N ARG A 196 -8.30 -13.91 15.91
CA ARG A 196 -9.58 -14.45 15.47
C ARG A 196 -10.54 -13.32 15.10
N PRO A 197 -11.40 -13.50 14.08
CA PRO A 197 -12.48 -12.56 13.82
C PRO A 197 -13.38 -12.44 15.06
N ILE A 198 -13.98 -11.28 15.26
CA ILE A 198 -14.88 -11.02 16.40
C ILE A 198 -16.20 -10.43 15.95
N VAL A 199 -17.21 -10.60 16.79
CA VAL A 199 -18.45 -9.82 16.73
C VAL A 199 -18.51 -9.01 18.02
N ALA A 200 -18.56 -7.69 17.87
CA ALA A 200 -18.63 -6.76 18.96
C ALA A 200 -19.96 -6.01 18.94
N LEU A 201 -20.47 -5.75 20.14
CA LEU A 201 -21.63 -4.93 20.39
C LEU A 201 -21.22 -3.79 21.27
N PHE A 202 -21.73 -2.61 20.95
CA PHE A 202 -21.23 -1.40 21.55
C PHE A 202 -22.29 -0.31 21.52
N THR A 203 -22.04 0.69 22.34
CA THR A 203 -22.72 1.98 22.29
C THR A 203 -21.77 2.98 21.64
N LEU A 204 -22.32 3.88 20.85
CA LEU A 204 -21.56 4.85 20.06
C LEU A 204 -22.20 6.21 20.16
N ASP A 205 -21.44 7.22 20.56
CA ASP A 205 -21.81 8.61 20.35
C ASP A 205 -20.89 9.21 19.29
N LEU A 206 -21.46 9.66 18.18
CA LEU A 206 -20.70 10.28 17.09
C LEU A 206 -20.45 11.77 17.31
N ASN A 207 -20.97 12.34 18.41
CA ASN A 207 -20.91 13.77 18.70
C ASN A 207 -21.47 14.60 17.52
N ASP A 208 -22.58 14.14 16.95
CA ASP A 208 -23.25 14.69 15.76
C ASP A 208 -24.64 15.28 16.07
N GLY A 209 -25.00 15.37 17.36
CA GLY A 209 -26.29 15.87 17.83
C GLY A 209 -27.43 14.84 17.80
N MET A 210 -27.21 13.62 17.30
CA MET A 210 -28.24 12.56 17.27
C MET A 210 -28.29 11.74 18.56
N GLY A 211 -27.29 11.91 19.42
CA GLY A 211 -27.14 11.21 20.69
C GLY A 211 -26.62 9.78 20.54
N PRO A 212 -26.63 9.01 21.64
CA PRO A 212 -26.04 7.68 21.67
C PRO A 212 -26.80 6.68 20.79
N ARG A 213 -26.02 5.80 20.17
CA ARG A 213 -26.46 4.78 19.23
C ARG A 213 -26.13 3.40 19.77
N ASN A 214 -26.97 2.42 19.47
CA ASN A 214 -26.65 1.01 19.67
C ASN A 214 -26.07 0.46 18.38
N GLY A 215 -24.93 -0.21 18.46
CA GLY A 215 -24.20 -0.69 17.30
C GLY A 215 -23.71 -2.13 17.44
N SER A 216 -23.56 -2.77 16.28
CA SER A 216 -22.91 -4.05 16.12
C SER A 216 -21.87 -3.97 15.02
N VAL A 217 -20.78 -4.72 15.19
CA VAL A 217 -19.76 -4.87 14.15
C VAL A 217 -19.18 -6.27 14.18
N ARG A 218 -19.07 -6.88 13.01
CA ARG A 218 -18.17 -8.00 12.80
C ARG A 218 -16.85 -7.46 12.25
N LEU A 219 -15.75 -7.93 12.82
CA LEU A 219 -14.39 -7.51 12.47
C LEU A 219 -13.55 -8.73 12.10
N ASP A 220 -12.74 -8.57 11.06
CA ASP A 220 -11.80 -9.60 10.62
C ASP A 220 -10.50 -8.96 10.13
N LEU A 221 -9.37 -9.61 10.43
CA LEU A 221 -8.07 -9.19 9.93
C LEU A 221 -7.92 -9.69 8.49
N MET A 222 -7.61 -8.79 7.57
CA MET A 222 -7.42 -9.15 6.16
C MET A 222 -5.93 -9.32 5.86
N GLY A 223 -5.53 -10.53 5.48
CA GLY A 223 -4.14 -10.85 5.14
C GLY A 223 -3.22 -10.98 6.36
N ALA A 224 -1.92 -11.07 6.09
CA ALA A 224 -0.91 -11.16 7.14
C ALA A 224 -0.53 -9.76 7.66
N PRO A 225 -0.27 -9.59 8.98
CA PRO A 225 0.27 -8.36 9.53
C PRO A 225 1.59 -7.95 8.87
N GLY A 226 1.80 -6.64 8.69
CA GLY A 226 3.01 -6.08 8.12
C GLY A 226 3.09 -4.56 8.34
N PRO A 227 3.96 -3.83 7.61
CA PRO A 227 4.08 -2.38 7.73
C PRO A 227 2.78 -1.64 7.39
N THR A 228 1.92 -2.29 6.59
CA THR A 228 0.51 -1.96 6.52
C THR A 228 -0.33 -3.20 6.76
N TRP A 229 -1.55 -2.99 7.23
CA TRP A 229 -2.55 -4.04 7.45
C TRP A 229 -3.92 -3.56 7.00
N ALA A 230 -4.89 -4.48 6.99
CA ALA A 230 -6.25 -4.19 6.57
C ALA A 230 -7.27 -4.84 7.50
N LEU A 231 -8.37 -4.13 7.73
CA LEU A 231 -9.47 -4.53 8.61
C LEU A 231 -10.76 -4.64 7.81
N GLY A 232 -11.28 -5.85 7.70
CA GLY A 232 -12.61 -6.11 7.15
C GLY A 232 -13.67 -5.87 8.21
N PHE A 233 -14.78 -5.23 7.84
CA PHE A 233 -15.89 -5.02 8.77
C PHE A 233 -17.28 -5.08 8.12
N SER A 234 -18.26 -5.50 8.92
CA SER A 234 -19.67 -5.30 8.64
C SER A 234 -20.33 -4.74 9.89
N MET A 235 -20.83 -3.52 9.82
CA MET A 235 -21.39 -2.79 10.95
C MET A 235 -22.80 -2.27 10.69
N SER A 236 -23.55 -2.15 11.77
CA SER A 236 -24.78 -1.38 11.81
C SER A 236 -24.82 -0.58 13.09
N ASN A 237 -25.40 0.63 13.05
CA ASN A 237 -25.76 1.35 14.25
C ASN A 237 -27.03 2.18 14.05
N ILE A 238 -27.78 2.33 15.12
CA ILE A 238 -29.06 3.04 15.15
C ILE A 238 -29.14 3.94 16.38
N PRO A 239 -29.57 5.21 16.26
CA PRO A 239 -29.81 6.05 17.42
C PRO A 239 -30.83 5.40 18.36
N ARG A 240 -30.51 5.37 19.66
CA ARG A 240 -31.27 4.62 20.66
C ARG A 240 -32.77 4.94 20.67
N LYS A 241 -33.12 6.20 20.41
CA LYS A 241 -34.51 6.67 20.31
C LYS A 241 -35.34 5.99 19.22
N TYR A 242 -34.71 5.35 18.23
CA TYR A 242 -35.38 4.70 17.10
C TYR A 242 -35.14 3.17 17.05
N ALA A 243 -34.21 2.65 17.86
CA ALA A 243 -33.78 1.25 17.84
C ALA A 243 -34.96 0.26 17.82
N ASP A 244 -36.01 0.54 18.58
CA ASP A 244 -37.08 -0.43 18.85
C ASP A 244 -38.14 -0.42 17.76
N ALA A 245 -38.37 0.75 17.18
CA ALA A 245 -39.30 0.92 16.07
C ALA A 245 -38.73 0.31 14.78
N GLU A 246 -37.40 0.35 14.61
CA GLU A 246 -36.76 0.06 13.32
C GLU A 246 -35.96 -1.25 13.32
N ALA A 247 -35.78 -1.93 14.46
CA ALA A 247 -34.99 -3.17 14.53
C ALA A 247 -35.43 -4.24 13.52
N LEU A 248 -36.74 -4.41 13.30
CA LEU A 248 -37.26 -5.37 12.33
C LEU A 248 -37.00 -4.95 10.89
N THR A 249 -37.11 -3.65 10.59
CA THR A 249 -36.80 -3.08 9.28
C THR A 249 -35.31 -3.20 8.98
N LEU A 250 -34.44 -2.82 9.92
CA LEU A 250 -32.99 -2.94 9.79
C LEU A 250 -32.55 -4.39 9.58
N LYS A 251 -33.19 -5.36 10.26
CA LYS A 251 -32.96 -6.78 9.99
C LYS A 251 -33.35 -7.16 8.56
N ALA A 252 -34.52 -6.75 8.10
CA ALA A 252 -34.96 -7.07 6.74
C ALA A 252 -34.03 -6.45 5.68
N VAL A 253 -33.54 -5.23 5.93
CA VAL A 253 -32.52 -4.56 5.13
C VAL A 253 -31.25 -5.40 5.04
N VAL A 254 -30.67 -5.80 6.17
CA VAL A 254 -29.42 -6.57 6.17
C VAL A 254 -29.61 -7.97 5.56
N ALA A 255 -30.75 -8.65 5.80
CA ALA A 255 -31.07 -9.94 5.16
C ALA A 255 -31.15 -9.85 3.63
N SER A 256 -31.52 -8.68 3.10
CA SER A 256 -31.69 -8.48 1.67
C SER A 256 -30.39 -8.24 0.92
N TYR A 257 -29.27 -8.04 1.63
CA TYR A 257 -27.97 -7.82 1.01
C TYR A 257 -27.57 -9.00 0.13
N ARG A 258 -27.14 -8.69 -1.09
CA ARG A 258 -26.63 -9.65 -2.08
C ARG A 258 -25.42 -9.04 -2.79
N ARG A 259 -24.39 -9.86 -3.01
CA ARG A 259 -23.24 -9.51 -3.87
C ARG A 259 -23.47 -9.98 -5.28
N ASN A 260 -22.95 -9.23 -6.23
CA ASN A 260 -22.84 -9.64 -7.62
C ASN A 260 -21.41 -10.11 -7.91
N GLU A 261 -21.17 -11.40 -7.66
CA GLU A 261 -19.85 -12.02 -7.88
C GLU A 261 -19.37 -11.93 -9.34
N GLY A 262 -20.29 -11.82 -10.31
CA GLY A 262 -19.96 -11.62 -11.72
C GLY A 262 -19.31 -10.26 -11.98
N VAL A 263 -19.84 -9.20 -11.37
CA VAL A 263 -19.24 -7.85 -11.44
C VAL A 263 -17.89 -7.85 -10.72
N ILE A 264 -17.85 -8.33 -9.47
CA ILE A 264 -16.63 -8.36 -8.65
C ILE A 264 -15.49 -9.11 -9.37
N SER A 265 -15.78 -10.28 -9.94
CA SER A 265 -14.78 -11.06 -10.68
C SER A 265 -14.30 -10.36 -11.95
N SER A 266 -15.20 -9.72 -12.71
CA SER A 266 -14.83 -8.98 -13.92
C SER A 266 -13.94 -7.76 -13.64
N GLU A 267 -14.21 -7.05 -12.55
CA GLU A 267 -13.41 -5.90 -12.13
C GLU A 267 -12.04 -6.33 -11.61
N ASN A 268 -11.98 -7.41 -10.83
CA ASN A 268 -10.72 -7.98 -10.38
C ASN A 268 -9.84 -8.42 -11.56
N ALA A 269 -10.43 -9.06 -12.59
CA ALA A 269 -9.70 -9.41 -13.80
C ALA A 269 -9.13 -8.16 -14.51
N ALA A 270 -9.94 -7.11 -14.66
CA ALA A 270 -9.51 -5.85 -15.28
C ALA A 270 -8.39 -5.14 -14.48
N VAL A 271 -8.45 -5.17 -13.14
CA VAL A 271 -7.40 -4.63 -12.27
C VAL A 271 -6.11 -5.43 -12.41
N MET A 272 -6.19 -6.76 -12.40
CA MET A 272 -5.02 -7.63 -12.56
C MET A 272 -4.37 -7.46 -13.94
N ASP A 273 -5.16 -7.29 -15.00
CA ASP A 273 -4.63 -6.97 -16.33
C ASP A 273 -3.93 -5.61 -16.36
N ARG A 274 -4.49 -4.61 -15.68
CA ARG A 274 -3.85 -3.29 -15.54
C ARG A 274 -2.51 -3.37 -14.79
N ILE A 275 -2.45 -4.14 -13.70
CA ILE A 275 -1.22 -4.37 -12.93
C ILE A 275 -0.18 -5.08 -13.81
N ARG A 276 -0.57 -6.11 -14.56
CA ARG A 276 0.33 -6.82 -15.48
C ARG A 276 0.91 -5.85 -16.53
N GLN A 277 0.06 -5.03 -17.14
CA GLN A 277 0.49 -4.03 -18.12
C GLN A 277 1.41 -2.96 -17.51
N GLN A 278 1.15 -2.55 -16.27
CA GLN A 278 2.04 -1.64 -15.54
C GLN A 278 3.39 -2.29 -15.23
N GLY A 279 3.40 -3.56 -14.84
CA GLY A 279 4.63 -4.35 -14.63
C GLY A 279 5.49 -4.39 -15.89
N ILE A 280 4.88 -4.67 -17.05
CA ILE A 280 5.58 -4.66 -18.35
C ILE A 280 6.17 -3.28 -18.66
N ARG A 281 5.43 -2.19 -18.42
CA ARG A 281 5.93 -0.82 -18.63
C ARG A 281 7.11 -0.50 -17.71
N ASN A 282 7.00 -0.85 -16.44
CA ASN A 282 8.07 -0.62 -15.46
C ASN A 282 9.33 -1.41 -15.84
N GLN A 283 9.19 -2.66 -16.30
CA GLN A 283 10.32 -3.48 -16.73
C GLN A 283 11.02 -2.87 -17.95
N LYS A 284 10.28 -2.45 -18.98
CA LYS A 284 10.85 -1.74 -20.14
C LYS A 284 11.62 -0.47 -19.73
N GLN A 285 11.11 0.26 -18.74
CA GLN A 285 11.79 1.46 -18.23
C GLN A 285 13.08 1.11 -17.48
N ALA A 286 13.08 0.05 -16.67
CA ALA A 286 14.26 -0.44 -15.98
C ALA A 286 15.34 -0.90 -16.96
N ASP A 287 14.95 -1.66 -17.99
CA ASP A 287 15.86 -2.12 -19.04
C ASP A 287 16.49 -0.92 -19.79
N ALA A 288 15.69 0.10 -20.13
CA ALA A 288 16.21 1.32 -20.75
C ALA A 288 17.16 2.12 -19.84
N ILE A 289 16.95 2.11 -18.52
CA ILE A 289 17.89 2.72 -17.56
C ILE A 289 19.20 1.93 -17.52
N ASN A 290 19.13 0.59 -17.49
CA ASN A 290 20.31 -0.26 -17.50
C ASN A 290 21.10 -0.12 -18.80
N GLN A 291 20.42 -0.07 -19.95
CA GLN A 291 21.07 0.17 -21.24
C GLN A 291 21.82 1.51 -21.25
N ARG A 292 21.19 2.60 -20.79
CA ARG A 292 21.86 3.91 -20.67
C ARG A 292 23.08 3.87 -19.76
N ARG A 293 23.05 3.08 -18.67
CA ARG A 293 24.21 2.91 -17.79
C ARG A 293 25.36 2.21 -18.50
N GLU A 294 25.07 1.18 -19.28
CA GLU A 294 26.08 0.46 -20.05
C GLU A 294 26.64 1.31 -21.19
N ASP A 295 25.80 2.01 -21.94
CA ASP A 295 26.22 2.93 -23.01
C ASP A 295 27.13 4.04 -22.44
N ASN A 296 26.78 4.61 -21.28
CA ASN A 296 27.62 5.60 -20.60
C ASN A 296 28.98 5.04 -20.16
N LYS A 297 28.99 3.78 -19.68
CA LYS A 297 30.24 3.11 -19.28
C LYS A 297 31.15 2.92 -20.49
N GLN A 298 30.63 2.43 -21.61
CA GLN A 298 31.39 2.26 -22.85
C GLN A 298 31.90 3.60 -23.40
N ALA A 299 31.08 4.65 -23.37
CA ALA A 299 31.49 5.99 -23.78
C ALA A 299 32.64 6.54 -22.91
N PHE A 300 32.58 6.33 -21.59
CA PHE A 300 33.66 6.72 -20.68
C PHE A 300 34.95 5.95 -20.94
N GLU A 301 34.88 4.63 -21.14
CA GLU A 301 36.02 3.79 -21.47
C GLU A 301 36.66 4.23 -22.81
N GLY A 302 35.85 4.49 -23.84
CA GLY A 302 36.34 5.01 -25.12
C GLY A 302 37.00 6.39 -25.00
N HIS A 303 36.43 7.29 -24.20
CA HIS A 303 37.04 8.60 -23.93
C HIS A 303 38.39 8.48 -23.22
N MET A 304 38.50 7.59 -22.22
CA MET A 304 39.78 7.34 -21.53
C MET A 304 40.85 6.78 -22.47
N GLN A 305 40.48 5.89 -23.39
CA GLN A 305 41.42 5.37 -24.40
C GLN A 305 41.90 6.50 -25.33
N SER A 306 41.00 7.38 -25.77
CA SER A 306 41.35 8.53 -26.61
C SER A 306 42.28 9.51 -25.88
N LEU A 307 42.04 9.80 -24.59
CA LEU A 307 42.95 10.63 -23.79
C LEU A 307 44.34 10.02 -23.67
N ASN A 308 44.44 8.71 -23.44
CA ASN A 308 45.73 8.02 -23.37
C ASN A 308 46.49 8.07 -24.71
N GLN A 309 45.79 7.89 -25.83
CA GLN A 309 46.38 8.04 -27.17
C GLN A 309 46.88 9.46 -27.41
N ASN A 310 46.04 10.47 -27.16
CA ASN A 310 46.41 11.87 -27.31
C ASN A 310 47.62 12.24 -26.43
N SER A 311 47.70 11.72 -25.20
CA SER A 311 48.85 11.93 -24.32
C SER A 311 50.12 11.36 -24.92
N ASN A 312 50.08 10.12 -25.43
CA ASN A 312 51.23 9.48 -26.05
C ASN A 312 51.69 10.24 -27.31
N ASP A 313 50.75 10.68 -28.15
CA ASP A 313 51.04 11.44 -29.37
C ASP A 313 51.66 12.81 -29.03
N PHE A 314 51.15 13.47 -27.98
CA PHE A 314 51.73 14.72 -27.48
C PHE A 314 53.15 14.52 -26.93
N ASP A 315 53.38 13.47 -26.14
CA ASP A 315 54.70 13.16 -25.59
C ASP A 315 55.73 12.85 -26.68
N GLN A 316 55.31 12.16 -27.75
CA GLN A 316 56.13 11.92 -28.94
C GLN A 316 56.41 13.23 -29.69
N HIS A 317 55.40 14.06 -29.90
CA HIS A 317 55.55 15.35 -30.58
C HIS A 317 56.54 16.27 -29.85
N MET A 318 56.40 16.39 -28.52
CA MET A 318 57.33 17.17 -27.71
C MET A 318 58.74 16.59 -27.75
N GLY A 319 58.89 15.27 -27.69
CA GLY A 319 60.19 14.61 -27.85
C GLY A 319 60.86 14.90 -29.20
N ASN A 320 60.08 15.00 -30.27
CA ASN A 320 60.60 15.37 -31.60
C ASN A 320 61.03 16.84 -31.66
N ILE A 321 60.29 17.75 -31.01
CA ILE A 321 60.67 19.16 -30.92
C ILE A 321 61.99 19.31 -30.15
N ASP A 322 62.11 18.63 -29.01
CA ASP A 322 63.34 18.67 -28.18
C ASP A 322 64.54 18.16 -28.98
N TRP A 323 64.37 17.04 -29.71
CA TRP A 323 65.40 16.48 -30.59
C TRP A 323 65.82 17.45 -31.70
N GLN A 324 64.85 18.06 -32.40
CA GLN A 324 65.14 19.04 -33.46
C GLN A 324 65.83 20.30 -32.90
N SER A 325 65.41 20.76 -31.72
CA SER A 325 66.00 21.89 -31.02
C SER A 325 67.46 21.60 -30.66
N LYS A 326 67.75 20.41 -30.11
CA LYS A 326 69.11 19.95 -29.81
C LYS A 326 70.02 19.97 -31.04
N ILE A 327 69.57 19.37 -32.14
CA ILE A 327 70.36 19.33 -33.39
C ILE A 327 70.63 20.73 -33.92
N THR A 328 69.61 21.58 -33.91
CA THR A 328 69.73 22.97 -34.37
C THR A 328 70.72 23.75 -33.49
N GLN A 329 70.64 23.56 -32.17
CA GLN A 329 71.54 24.18 -31.22
C GLN A 329 72.99 23.73 -31.44
N ASP A 330 73.23 22.43 -31.58
CA ASP A 330 74.57 21.89 -31.78
C ASP A 330 75.17 22.33 -33.12
N TYR A 331 74.34 22.42 -34.17
CA TYR A 331 74.75 22.97 -35.46
C TYR A 331 75.15 24.45 -35.37
N ILE A 332 74.31 25.30 -34.74
CA ILE A 332 74.57 26.74 -34.61
C ILE A 332 75.81 27.01 -33.74
N LEU A 333 76.02 26.21 -32.69
CA LEU A 333 77.11 26.39 -31.73
C LEU A 333 78.39 25.63 -32.09
N ASP A 334 78.43 24.95 -33.24
CA ASP A 334 79.55 24.12 -33.70
C ASP A 334 79.95 23.06 -32.64
N ARG A 335 78.98 22.26 -32.21
CA ARG A 335 79.11 21.23 -31.17
C ARG A 335 78.73 19.84 -31.68
N SER A 336 79.31 18.82 -31.02
CA SER A 336 79.04 17.40 -31.23
C SER A 336 78.85 16.71 -29.90
N VAL A 337 78.01 15.68 -29.88
CA VAL A 337 77.89 14.75 -28.76
C VAL A 337 78.93 13.64 -28.93
N VAL A 338 79.80 13.49 -27.94
CA VAL A 338 80.81 12.42 -27.89
C VAL A 338 80.41 11.41 -26.84
N LYS A 339 80.49 10.13 -27.17
CA LYS A 339 80.29 9.01 -26.25
C LYS A 339 81.64 8.44 -25.82
N ASP A 340 81.78 8.16 -24.53
CA ASP A 340 82.85 7.32 -23.98
C ASP A 340 82.37 5.87 -23.96
N THR A 341 83.00 5.00 -24.75
CA THR A 341 82.58 3.60 -24.94
C THR A 341 82.87 2.74 -23.71
N ASP A 342 83.79 3.15 -22.84
CA ASP A 342 84.17 2.38 -21.63
C ASP A 342 83.20 2.62 -20.48
N PHE A 343 82.57 3.81 -20.42
CA PHE A 343 81.70 4.24 -19.31
C PHE A 343 80.24 4.50 -19.73
N ASP A 344 79.91 4.32 -21.01
CA ASP A 344 78.59 4.59 -21.62
C ASP A 344 78.04 6.01 -21.37
N GLY A 345 78.94 6.95 -21.08
CA GLY A 345 78.63 8.36 -20.83
C GLY A 345 78.69 9.19 -22.11
N THR A 346 77.81 10.19 -22.22
CA THR A 346 77.81 11.14 -23.33
C THR A 346 78.09 12.57 -22.84
N ALA A 347 78.76 13.36 -23.67
CA ALA A 347 79.01 14.77 -23.40
C ALA A 347 78.92 15.61 -24.68
N THR A 348 78.29 16.79 -24.59
CA THR A 348 78.27 17.77 -25.68
C THR A 348 79.50 18.67 -25.59
N VAL A 349 80.34 18.68 -26.62
CA VAL A 349 81.58 19.46 -26.68
C VAL A 349 81.70 20.18 -28.03
N GLY A 350 82.60 21.16 -28.16
CA GLY A 350 82.84 21.83 -29.45
C GLY A 350 83.45 20.88 -30.48
N ASN A 351 83.08 21.02 -31.76
CA ASN A 351 83.47 20.11 -32.85
C ASN A 351 84.97 19.88 -32.94
N LYS A 352 85.78 20.94 -32.87
CA LYS A 352 87.25 20.82 -32.88
C LYS A 352 87.80 19.98 -31.74
N PHE A 353 87.17 20.06 -30.55
CA PHE A 353 87.57 19.27 -29.40
C PHE A 353 87.07 17.83 -29.54
N ALA A 354 85.84 17.61 -30.03
CA ALA A 354 85.33 16.28 -30.36
C ALA A 354 86.25 15.55 -31.34
N ASP A 355 86.60 16.20 -32.45
CA ASP A 355 87.49 15.64 -33.48
C ASP A 355 88.87 15.30 -32.93
N ALA A 356 89.46 16.20 -32.12
CA ALA A 356 90.75 15.96 -31.49
C ALA A 356 90.68 14.80 -30.49
N LEU A 357 89.59 14.71 -29.71
CA LEU A 357 89.38 13.69 -28.69
C LEU A 357 89.23 12.30 -29.31
N VAL A 358 88.39 12.18 -30.35
CA VAL A 358 88.20 10.93 -31.11
C VAL A 358 89.46 10.54 -31.86
N LYS A 359 90.15 11.48 -32.51
CA LYS A 359 91.41 11.19 -33.22
C LYS A 359 92.54 10.75 -32.28
N ALA A 360 92.61 11.32 -31.07
CA ALA A 360 93.62 10.95 -30.09
C ALA A 360 93.36 9.59 -29.46
N ASN A 361 92.09 9.20 -29.27
CA ASN A 361 91.71 7.92 -28.66
C ASN A 361 90.51 7.28 -29.40
N PRO A 362 90.72 6.78 -30.63
CA PRO A 362 89.62 6.33 -31.50
C PRO A 362 88.92 5.06 -31.00
N ASN A 363 89.54 4.31 -30.10
CA ASN A 363 88.96 3.09 -29.52
C ASN A 363 88.11 3.36 -28.27
N ARG A 364 88.09 4.61 -27.76
CA ARG A 364 87.38 4.98 -26.52
C ARG A 364 86.30 6.05 -26.74
N PHE A 365 86.51 6.96 -27.68
CA PHE A 365 85.56 8.03 -27.95
C PHE A 365 85.01 7.93 -29.37
N GLU A 366 83.70 8.12 -29.50
CA GLU A 366 83.01 8.19 -30.78
C GLU A 366 82.06 9.39 -30.84
N ILE A 367 81.85 9.95 -32.03
CA ILE A 367 80.82 10.98 -32.24
C ILE A 367 79.48 10.27 -32.41
N VAL A 368 78.51 10.65 -31.59
CA VAL A 368 77.13 10.13 -31.65
C VAL A 368 76.43 10.79 -32.83
N GLN A 369 75.85 9.98 -33.71
CA GLN A 369 75.05 10.50 -34.83
C GLN A 369 73.74 11.09 -34.31
N ASN A 370 73.20 12.07 -35.02
CA ASN A 370 71.94 12.73 -34.65
C ASN A 370 70.77 11.73 -34.47
N SER A 371 70.74 10.65 -35.24
CA SER A 371 69.73 9.57 -35.11
C SER A 371 69.83 8.77 -33.83
N ASP A 372 71.00 8.81 -33.17
CA ASP A 372 71.35 7.92 -32.05
C ASP A 372 71.40 8.67 -30.71
N LEU A 373 71.05 9.96 -30.73
CA LEU A 373 70.86 10.76 -29.52
C LEU A 373 69.73 10.16 -28.67
N ILE A 374 69.88 10.20 -27.35
CA ILE A 374 68.92 9.60 -26.40
C ILE A 374 68.19 10.69 -25.61
N ARG A 375 66.84 10.66 -25.65
CA ARG A 375 65.98 11.55 -24.86
C ARG A 375 66.21 11.36 -23.35
N GLY A 376 66.30 12.47 -22.62
CA GLY A 376 66.59 12.51 -21.19
C GLY A 376 68.07 12.36 -20.83
N ARG A 377 68.95 12.20 -21.84
CA ARG A 377 70.41 12.13 -21.67
C ARG A 377 71.13 13.14 -22.54
N ASP A 378 70.85 13.09 -23.85
CA ASP A 378 71.47 13.95 -24.85
C ASP A 378 70.58 15.15 -25.21
N TYR A 379 69.26 15.00 -25.09
CA TYR A 379 68.25 16.05 -25.31
C TYR A 379 67.02 15.89 -24.42
#